data_AF-A0A1C6Q0I9-F1
#
_entry.id   AF-A0A1C6Q0I9-F1
#
_cell.length_a   1.000
_cell.length_b   1.000
_cell.length_c   1.000
_cell.angle_alpha   90.00
_cell.angle_beta   90.00
_cell.angle_gamma   90.00
#
_symmetry.space_group_name_H-M   'P 1'
#
loop_
_entity.id
_entity.type
_entity.pdbx_description
1 polymer ?
#
loop_
_entity_poly.entity_id
_entity_poly.type
_entity_poly.pdbx_seq_one_letter_code
_entity_poly.pdbx_strand_id
1 'polypeptide(L)'
;MTQHVPAAGPAVPHDVPDAAVTLTVPVSVNGELRTVPAGTALDTLVAELTAAPSGVAAAVNETVVPRGRWSATTLADGDRVEVLTAVQGG
;
A
#
# COMPACT_ATOMS: atom_id res chain seq x y z
N MET A 1 20.09 -36.01 -47.64
CA MET A 1 20.56 -34.63 -47.35
C MET A 1 19.36 -33.87 -46.80
N THR A 2 19.16 -33.94 -45.49
CA THR A 2 17.97 -33.42 -44.80
C THR A 2 18.26 -32.02 -44.27
N GLN A 3 17.33 -31.11 -44.52
CA GLN A 3 17.41 -29.68 -44.26
C GLN A 3 17.64 -29.35 -42.78
N HIS A 4 18.48 -28.35 -42.53
CA HIS A 4 18.59 -27.67 -41.25
C HIS A 4 18.42 -26.17 -41.49
N VAL A 5 17.26 -25.63 -41.11
CA VAL A 5 17.00 -24.19 -41.05
C VAL A 5 16.67 -23.86 -39.60
N PRO A 6 17.51 -23.08 -38.89
CA PRO A 6 17.06 -22.39 -37.69
C PRO A 6 16.97 -20.89 -37.98
N ALA A 7 15.74 -20.38 -38.07
CA ALA A 7 15.46 -18.95 -37.96
C ALA A 7 14.56 -18.75 -36.73
N ALA A 8 15.18 -18.64 -35.56
CA ALA A 8 14.56 -18.02 -34.41
C ALA A 8 15.34 -16.73 -34.15
N GLY A 9 14.86 -15.63 -34.71
CA GLY A 9 15.34 -14.30 -34.33
C GLY A 9 15.08 -14.11 -32.82
N PRO A 10 15.88 -13.29 -32.12
CA PRO A 10 15.56 -12.94 -30.76
C PRO A 10 14.21 -12.22 -30.77
N ALA A 11 13.20 -12.82 -30.13
CA ALA A 11 12.04 -12.06 -29.70
C ALA A 11 12.57 -11.05 -28.69
N VAL A 12 12.75 -9.82 -29.15
CA VAL A 12 12.95 -8.65 -28.29
C VAL A 12 11.83 -8.69 -27.22
N PRO A 13 12.13 -8.83 -25.93
CA PRO A 13 11.13 -8.54 -24.93
C PRO A 13 10.82 -7.05 -25.07
N HIS A 14 9.55 -6.78 -25.34
CA HIS A 14 9.01 -5.46 -25.53
C HIS A 14 9.34 -4.61 -24.30
N ASP A 15 9.89 -3.43 -24.57
CA ASP A 15 9.92 -2.27 -23.68
C ASP A 15 8.63 -2.22 -22.86
N VAL A 16 8.69 -2.69 -21.60
CA VAL A 16 7.67 -2.38 -20.61
C VAL A 16 7.87 -0.90 -20.28
N PRO A 17 6.84 -0.05 -20.44
CA PRO A 17 7.01 1.37 -20.23
C PRO A 17 7.47 1.59 -18.80
N ASP A 18 8.47 2.46 -18.62
CA ASP A 18 8.99 2.96 -17.35
C ASP A 18 7.80 3.22 -16.41
N ALA A 19 7.54 2.24 -15.53
CA ALA A 19 6.48 2.34 -14.55
C ALA A 19 6.86 3.55 -13.71
N ALA A 20 6.09 4.64 -13.85
CA ALA A 20 6.30 5.89 -13.13
C ALA A 20 6.76 5.53 -11.71
N VAL A 21 8.03 5.85 -11.41
CA VAL A 21 8.71 5.36 -10.21
C VAL A 21 7.87 5.80 -9.02
N THR A 22 7.07 4.86 -8.49
CA THR A 22 6.23 5.14 -7.33
C THR A 22 7.17 5.07 -6.15
N LEU A 23 7.56 6.24 -5.65
CA LEU A 23 8.34 6.33 -4.43
C LEU A 23 7.48 5.75 -3.31
N THR A 24 8.08 4.87 -2.52
CA THR A 24 7.39 4.23 -1.39
C THR A 24 8.12 4.55 -0.09
N VAL A 25 7.37 4.52 1.00
CA VAL A 25 7.86 4.78 2.35
C VAL A 25 7.51 3.59 3.27
N PRO A 26 8.44 3.13 4.12
CA PRO A 26 8.15 2.20 5.20
C PRO A 26 7.28 2.85 6.28
N VAL A 27 6.27 2.13 6.74
CA VAL A 27 5.39 2.46 7.86
C VAL A 27 5.17 1.21 8.72
N SER A 28 4.94 1.37 10.02
CA SER A 28 4.54 0.26 10.89
C SER A 28 3.01 0.24 10.98
N VAL A 29 2.37 -0.86 10.61
CA VAL A 29 0.91 -1.00 10.62
C VAL A 29 0.53 -2.14 11.56
N ASN A 30 -0.14 -1.83 12.67
CA ASN A 30 -0.48 -2.80 13.72
C ASN A 30 0.74 -3.60 14.20
N GLY A 31 1.91 -2.94 14.29
CA GLY A 31 3.19 -3.55 14.66
C GLY A 31 3.97 -4.22 13.53
N GLU A 32 3.38 -4.44 12.34
CA GLU A 32 4.04 -5.06 11.18
C GLU A 32 4.66 -4.01 10.26
N LEU A 33 5.86 -4.25 9.71
CA LEU A 33 6.49 -3.30 8.78
C LEU A 33 5.88 -3.46 7.39
N ARG A 34 5.35 -2.37 6.83
CA ARG A 34 4.75 -2.32 5.50
C ARG A 34 5.34 -1.17 4.70
N THR A 35 5.48 -1.35 3.39
CA THR A 35 5.86 -0.29 2.45
C THR A 35 4.63 0.19 1.69
N VAL A 36 4.37 1.50 1.69
CA VAL A 36 3.23 2.13 1.00
C VAL A 36 3.72 3.22 0.05
N PRO A 37 2.97 3.58 -1.00
CA PRO A 37 3.29 4.76 -1.81
C PRO A 37 3.46 6.01 -0.93
N ALA A 38 4.46 6.83 -1.27
CA ALA A 38 4.68 8.10 -0.60
C ALA A 38 3.46 9.00 -0.77
N GLY A 39 2.97 9.58 0.32
CA GLY A 39 1.76 10.40 0.31
C GLY A 39 0.45 9.63 0.34
N THR A 40 0.48 8.30 0.53
CA THR A 40 -0.74 7.52 0.80
C THR A 40 -1.51 8.12 1.97
N ALA A 41 -2.80 8.39 1.77
CA ALA A 41 -3.68 8.87 2.82
C ALA A 41 -4.09 7.74 3.76
N LEU A 42 -4.36 8.07 5.02
CA LEU A 42 -4.71 7.10 6.06
C LEU A 42 -5.97 6.29 5.71
N ASP A 43 -6.95 6.88 5.04
CA ASP A 43 -8.17 6.19 4.61
C ASP A 43 -7.90 5.08 3.60
N THR A 44 -6.96 5.31 2.67
CA THR A 44 -6.54 4.34 1.66
C THR A 44 -5.89 3.13 2.34
N LEU A 45 -4.97 3.37 3.29
CA LEU A 45 -4.37 2.27 4.05
C LEU A 45 -5.43 1.52 4.87
N VAL A 46 -6.36 2.21 5.54
CA VAL A 46 -7.42 1.54 6.31
C VAL A 46 -8.33 0.71 5.40
N ALA A 47 -8.67 1.19 4.20
CA ALA A 47 -9.50 0.45 3.25
C ALA A 47 -8.83 -0.84 2.74
N GLU A 48 -7.50 -0.88 2.66
CA GLU A 48 -6.76 -2.11 2.35
C GLU A 48 -6.80 -3.16 3.47
N LEU A 49 -6.93 -2.71 4.73
CA LEU A 49 -6.91 -3.59 5.90
C LEU A 49 -8.30 -4.12 6.25
N THR A 50 -9.37 -3.43 5.87
CA THR A 50 -10.75 -3.84 6.17
C THR A 50 -11.75 -3.34 5.13
N ALA A 51 -12.64 -4.22 4.72
CA ALA A 51 -13.77 -3.88 3.85
C ALA A 51 -14.91 -3.15 4.58
N ALA A 52 -14.90 -3.14 5.93
CA ALA A 52 -15.94 -2.53 6.75
C ALA A 52 -15.32 -1.49 7.70
N PRO A 53 -15.13 -0.25 7.25
CA PRO A 53 -14.46 0.76 8.05
C PRO A 53 -15.39 1.39 9.10
N SER A 54 -16.69 1.06 9.12
CA SER A 54 -17.62 1.43 10.18
C SER A 54 -17.26 0.70 11.48
N GLY A 55 -17.01 1.44 12.55
CA GLY A 55 -16.52 0.87 13.81
C GLY A 55 -15.00 0.72 13.86
N VAL A 56 -14.26 1.29 12.92
CA VAL A 56 -12.79 1.32 12.94
C VAL A 56 -12.29 2.66 13.46
N ALA A 57 -11.34 2.62 14.38
CA ALA A 57 -10.53 3.75 14.80
C ALA A 57 -9.11 3.58 14.27
N ALA A 58 -8.49 4.67 13.84
CA ALA A 58 -7.11 4.68 13.38
C ALA A 58 -6.31 5.73 14.16
N ALA A 59 -5.10 5.38 14.56
CA ALA A 59 -4.14 6.28 15.19
C ALA A 59 -2.85 6.31 14.36
N VAL A 60 -2.23 7.49 14.27
CA VAL A 60 -0.91 7.69 13.67
C VAL A 60 0.01 8.21 14.77
N ASN A 61 1.13 7.55 14.99
CA ASN A 61 2.10 7.88 16.04
C ASN A 61 1.40 8.08 17.40
N GLU A 62 0.61 7.09 17.82
CA GLU A 62 -0.15 7.07 19.08
C GLU A 62 -1.27 8.13 19.18
N THR A 63 -1.48 8.93 18.13
CA THR A 63 -2.52 9.96 18.09
C THR A 63 -3.71 9.49 17.26
N VAL A 64 -4.87 9.36 17.90
CA VAL A 64 -6.12 8.99 17.19
C VAL A 64 -6.48 10.07 16.18
N VAL A 65 -6.62 9.68 14.91
CA VAL A 65 -7.03 10.58 13.83
C VAL A 65 -8.55 10.47 13.67
N PRO A 66 -9.31 11.56 13.81
CA PRO A 66 -10.74 11.54 13.55
C PRO A 66 -11.04 11.14 12.11
N ARG A 67 -12.08 10.33 11.88
CA ARG A 67 -12.41 9.78 10.56
C ARG A 67 -12.51 10.84 9.45
N GLY A 68 -13.08 12.00 9.77
CA GLY A 68 -13.19 13.13 8.82
C GLY A 68 -11.86 13.75 8.39
N ARG A 69 -10.73 13.35 9.00
CA ARG A 69 -9.37 13.80 8.64
C ARG A 69 -8.53 12.72 7.96
N TRP A 70 -9.02 11.49 7.82
CA TRP A 70 -8.21 10.39 7.29
C TRP A 70 -7.72 10.65 5.86
N SER A 71 -8.60 11.14 4.99
CA SER A 71 -8.27 11.50 3.60
C SER A 71 -7.27 12.66 3.48
N ALA A 72 -7.16 13.49 4.52
CA ALA A 72 -6.23 14.62 4.59
C ALA A 72 -4.94 14.29 5.36
N THR A 73 -4.86 13.10 5.96
CA THR A 73 -3.70 12.67 6.76
C THR A 73 -2.84 11.75 5.90
N THR A 74 -1.77 12.30 5.33
CA THR A 74 -0.80 11.55 4.54
C THR A 74 0.21 10.85 5.43
N LEU A 75 0.51 9.60 5.12
CA LEU A 75 1.54 8.81 5.82
C LEU A 75 2.93 9.19 5.32
N ALA A 76 3.85 9.34 6.26
CA ALA A 76 5.26 9.61 6.04
C ALA A 76 6.13 8.39 6.39
N ASP A 77 7.40 8.46 5.99
CA ASP A 77 8.42 7.48 6.37
C ASP A 77 8.49 7.31 7.89
N GLY A 78 8.44 6.06 8.35
CA GLY A 78 8.54 5.69 9.74
C GLY A 78 7.26 5.82 10.55
N ASP A 79 6.15 6.32 9.97
CA ASP A 79 4.90 6.47 10.70
C ASP A 79 4.39 5.14 11.24
N ARG A 80 3.90 5.17 12.49
CA ARG A 80 3.21 4.04 13.13
C ARG A 80 1.71 4.23 13.04
N VAL A 81 1.04 3.36 12.30
CA VAL A 81 -0.40 3.31 12.14
C VAL A 81 -0.97 2.15 12.96
N GLU A 82 -1.88 2.46 13.88
CA GLU A 82 -2.65 1.47 14.63
C GLU A 82 -4.11 1.55 14.20
N VAL A 83 -4.66 0.43 13.74
CA VAL A 83 -6.04 0.30 13.26
C VAL A 83 -6.78 -0.68 14.16
N LEU A 84 -7.72 -0.15 14.92
CA LEU A 84 -8.50 -0.88 15.92
C LEU A 84 -9.94 -1.00 15.44
N THR A 85 -10.50 -2.20 15.49
CA THR A 85 -11.94 -2.41 15.35
C THR A 85 -12.58 -2.31 16.72
N ALA A 86 -13.67 -1.55 16.82
CA ALA A 86 -14.48 -1.50 18.02
C ALA A 86 -15.07 -2.90 18.25
N VAL A 87 -14.58 -3.57 19.30
CA VAL A 87 -15.33 -4.67 19.89
C VAL A 87 -16.42 -4.04 20.74
N GLN A 88 -17.69 -4.29 20.39
CA GLN A 88 -18.80 -4.01 21.28
C GLN A 88 -18.62 -4.91 22.51
N GLY A 89 -17.98 -4.37 23.55
CA GLY A 89 -17.99 -5.00 24.87
C GLY A 89 -19.41 -4.92 25.42
N GLY A 90 -19.93 -6.07 25.87
CA GLY A 90 -21.10 -6.12 26.76
C GLY A 90 -20.74 -5.69 28.18
#